data_AF-A0A535I9U9-F1
#
_entry.id   AF-A0A535I9U9-F1
#
_cell.length_a   1.000
_cell.length_b   1.000
_cell.length_c   1.000
_cell.angle_alpha   90.00
_cell.angle_beta   90.00
_cell.angle_gamma   90.00
#
_symmetry.space_group_name_H-M   'P 1'
#
loop_
_entity.id
_entity.type
_entity.pdbx_description
1 polymer ?
#
loop_
_entity_poly.entity_id
_entity_poly.type
_entity_poly.pdbx_seq_one_letter_code
_entity_poly.pdbx_strand_id
1 'polypeptide(L)'
;MRLISLLAALVLIASCTATPAASPSPSAPATVAISTPTPSPAPSATSPIPTIPAPVAVEVPVKGAALLILDITNAVCDPRPSCVASVSKIANLLKKARDAKVTVIYSLTTAAGSVVRTEVAPQSGDPTVTGRADKFF
;
A
#
# COMPACT_ATOMS: atom_id res chain seq x y z
N MET A 1 31.87 23.82 -39.50
CA MET A 1 32.37 23.03 -40.64
C MET A 1 31.38 21.91 -40.89
N ARG A 2 30.60 22.05 -42.00
CA ARG A 2 29.76 21.03 -42.68
C ARG A 2 28.59 20.41 -41.89
N LEU A 3 27.41 20.13 -42.44
CA LEU A 3 26.65 20.52 -43.63
C LEU A 3 25.35 19.67 -43.52
N ILE A 4 24.17 20.29 -43.67
CA ILE A 4 22.97 19.76 -44.38
C ILE A 4 22.42 18.36 -44.00
N SER A 5 21.14 18.30 -43.58
CA SER A 5 20.11 17.65 -44.39
C SER A 5 18.69 17.87 -43.85
N LEU A 6 17.92 18.68 -44.60
CA LEU A 6 16.46 18.61 -44.64
C LEU A 6 16.08 17.25 -45.26
N LEU A 7 15.19 16.50 -44.63
CA LEU A 7 14.27 15.63 -45.36
C LEU A 7 12.90 15.68 -44.71
N ALA A 8 11.99 16.32 -45.44
CA ALA A 8 10.56 16.31 -45.20
C ALA A 8 10.03 14.89 -45.45
N ALA A 9 9.47 14.27 -44.41
CA ALA A 9 8.75 13.01 -44.54
C ALA A 9 7.26 13.31 -44.74
N LEU A 10 6.84 13.17 -46.00
CA LEU A 10 5.48 13.19 -46.50
C LEU A 10 4.69 12.03 -45.87
N VAL A 11 3.75 12.31 -44.96
CA VAL A 11 2.86 11.30 -44.39
C VAL A 11 1.67 11.10 -45.31
N LEU A 12 1.61 9.93 -45.95
CA LEU A 12 0.42 9.45 -46.67
C LEU A 12 -0.68 9.11 -45.65
N ILE A 13 -1.78 9.85 -45.71
CA ILE A 13 -3.05 9.55 -45.04
C ILE A 13 -3.77 8.46 -45.83
N ALA A 14 -3.80 7.24 -45.28
CA ALA A 14 -4.62 6.14 -45.77
C ALA A 14 -6.03 6.26 -45.17
N SER A 15 -6.99 6.68 -45.99
CA SER A 15 -8.40 6.79 -45.62
C SER A 15 -9.05 5.40 -45.68
N CYS A 16 -9.20 4.73 -44.53
CA CYS A 16 -10.09 3.57 -44.44
C CYS A 16 -11.54 4.05 -44.29
N THR A 17 -12.33 3.92 -45.35
CA THR A 17 -13.78 4.10 -45.31
C THR A 17 -14.42 2.97 -44.53
N ALA A 18 -14.81 3.24 -43.29
CA ALA A 18 -15.65 2.36 -42.49
C ALA A 18 -17.12 2.53 -42.87
N THR A 19 -17.76 1.41 -43.21
CA THR A 19 -19.18 1.23 -43.48
C THR A 19 -20.03 1.63 -42.27
N PRO A 20 -21.15 2.37 -42.42
CA PRO A 20 -22.03 2.67 -41.29
C PRO A 20 -22.80 1.42 -40.87
N ALA A 21 -22.50 0.94 -39.65
CA ALA A 21 -23.32 -0.07 -38.96
C ALA A 21 -24.61 0.58 -38.45
N ALA A 22 -25.71 -0.15 -38.60
CA ALA A 22 -27.06 0.24 -38.21
C ALA A 22 -27.14 0.69 -36.74
N SER A 23 -27.81 1.83 -36.50
CA SER A 23 -28.11 2.34 -35.17
C SER A 23 -29.20 1.48 -34.50
N PRO A 24 -28.99 0.97 -33.27
CA PRO A 24 -30.09 0.46 -32.47
C PRO A 24 -30.91 1.62 -31.89
N SER A 25 -32.22 1.49 -32.01
CA SER A 25 -33.25 2.39 -31.49
C SER A 25 -33.11 2.61 -29.97
N PRO A 26 -33.23 3.83 -29.44
CA PRO A 26 -33.16 4.08 -28.00
C PRO A 26 -34.46 3.58 -27.33
N SER A 27 -34.39 2.41 -26.69
CA SER A 27 -35.40 2.01 -25.71
C SER A 27 -35.22 2.82 -24.43
N ALA A 28 -36.33 3.38 -23.94
CA ALA A 28 -36.39 4.20 -22.73
C ALA A 28 -35.77 3.49 -21.51
N PRO A 29 -35.13 4.22 -20.58
CA PRO A 29 -34.63 3.62 -19.34
C PRO A 29 -35.82 3.20 -18.47
N ALA A 30 -36.00 1.89 -18.30
CA ALA A 30 -36.85 1.35 -17.25
C ALA A 30 -36.25 1.75 -15.90
N THR A 31 -36.98 2.58 -15.14
CA THR A 31 -36.64 2.91 -13.76
C THR A 31 -36.83 1.66 -12.92
N VAL A 32 -35.75 0.95 -12.63
CA VAL A 32 -35.77 -0.16 -11.67
C VAL A 32 -35.82 0.46 -10.27
N ALA A 33 -36.94 0.30 -9.58
CA ALA A 33 -37.07 0.62 -8.18
C ALA A 33 -36.13 -0.27 -7.37
N ILE A 34 -35.05 0.29 -6.85
CA ILE A 34 -34.15 -0.38 -5.91
C ILE A 34 -34.92 -0.50 -4.59
N SER A 35 -35.45 -1.68 -4.31
CA SER A 35 -35.98 -2.01 -2.99
C SER A 35 -34.81 -2.02 -2.02
N THR A 36 -34.74 -1.05 -1.11
CA THR A 36 -33.76 -1.04 -0.03
C THR A 36 -33.98 -2.27 0.85
N PRO A 37 -33.04 -3.23 0.93
CA PRO A 37 -33.18 -4.35 1.85
C PRO A 37 -33.15 -3.82 3.28
N THR A 38 -34.17 -4.17 4.05
CA THR A 38 -34.22 -3.96 5.50
C THR A 38 -32.97 -4.61 6.12
N PRO A 39 -32.17 -3.91 6.95
CA PRO A 39 -30.99 -4.51 7.57
C PRO A 39 -31.42 -5.66 8.47
N SER A 40 -31.04 -6.88 8.08
CA SER A 40 -31.19 -8.08 8.92
C SER A 40 -30.25 -7.92 10.13
N PRO A 41 -30.74 -8.11 11.38
CA PRO A 41 -29.90 -7.98 12.55
C PRO A 41 -28.73 -8.98 12.48
N ALA A 42 -27.52 -8.48 12.72
CA ALA A 42 -26.33 -9.31 12.76
C ALA A 42 -26.49 -10.39 13.84
N PRO A 43 -26.13 -11.66 13.57
CA PRO A 43 -26.18 -12.72 14.57
C PRO A 43 -25.30 -12.35 15.76
N SER A 44 -25.83 -12.52 16.98
CA SER A 44 -25.04 -12.38 18.20
C SER A 44 -23.94 -13.44 18.26
N ALA A 45 -22.77 -13.06 18.76
CA ALA A 45 -21.66 -13.99 18.97
C ALA A 45 -22.05 -15.05 20.02
N THR A 46 -22.06 -16.32 19.62
CA THR A 46 -22.41 -17.48 20.47
C THR A 46 -21.23 -17.99 21.33
N SER A 47 -20.01 -17.48 21.10
CA SER A 47 -18.80 -17.92 21.80
C SER A 47 -18.23 -16.79 22.66
N PRO A 48 -17.80 -17.05 23.91
CA PRO A 48 -17.16 -16.04 24.74
C PRO A 48 -15.86 -15.57 24.09
N ILE A 49 -15.65 -14.25 24.05
CA ILE A 49 -14.39 -13.66 23.58
C ILE A 49 -13.30 -13.97 24.61
N PRO A 50 -12.21 -14.66 24.25
CA PRO A 50 -11.12 -14.93 25.17
C PRO A 50 -10.48 -13.63 25.67
N THR A 51 -10.12 -13.59 26.95
CA THR A 51 -9.37 -12.45 27.50
C THR A 51 -7.92 -12.52 27.04
N ILE A 52 -7.38 -11.40 26.55
CA ILE A 52 -5.95 -11.30 26.20
C ILE A 52 -5.13 -11.33 27.50
N PRO A 53 -4.16 -12.24 27.66
CA PRO A 53 -3.30 -12.27 28.84
C PRO A 53 -2.52 -10.96 29.02
N ALA A 54 -2.18 -10.64 30.27
CA ALA A 54 -1.31 -9.51 30.56
C ALA A 54 0.08 -9.73 29.90
N PRO A 55 0.72 -8.67 29.36
CA PRO A 55 2.08 -8.78 28.83
C PRO A 55 3.06 -9.23 29.91
N VAL A 56 3.96 -10.15 29.56
CA VAL A 56 5.11 -10.53 30.39
C VAL A 56 6.37 -9.85 29.88
N ALA A 57 7.30 -9.54 30.78
CA ALA A 57 8.59 -9.00 30.38
C ALA A 57 9.39 -10.07 29.61
N VAL A 58 9.96 -9.69 28.48
CA VAL A 58 10.83 -10.53 27.65
C VAL A 58 12.10 -9.76 27.31
N GLU A 59 13.24 -10.44 27.39
CA GLU A 59 14.52 -9.91 26.97
C GLU A 59 14.85 -10.43 25.56
N VAL A 60 15.27 -9.53 24.67
CA VAL A 60 15.66 -9.87 23.30
C VAL A 60 17.19 -9.88 23.22
N PRO A 61 17.84 -11.03 22.94
CA PRO A 61 19.28 -11.05 22.76
C PRO A 61 19.67 -10.25 21.52
N VAL A 62 20.54 -9.26 21.67
CA VAL A 62 20.97 -8.39 20.57
C VAL A 62 21.64 -9.20 19.45
N LYS A 63 22.45 -10.20 19.82
CA LYS A 63 23.16 -11.05 18.85
C LYS A 63 22.14 -11.90 18.06
N GLY A 64 22.03 -11.61 16.77
CA GLY A 64 21.10 -12.30 15.87
C GLY A 64 19.69 -11.71 15.85
N ALA A 65 19.43 -10.64 16.61
CA ALA A 65 18.18 -9.89 16.49
C ALA A 65 18.21 -8.93 15.28
N ALA A 66 17.03 -8.68 14.75
CA ALA A 66 16.77 -7.61 13.79
C ALA A 66 15.45 -6.93 14.13
N LEU A 67 15.35 -5.63 13.84
CA LEU A 67 14.11 -4.88 13.88
C LEU A 67 13.61 -4.69 12.45
N LEU A 68 12.42 -5.21 12.14
CA LEU A 68 11.71 -4.94 10.90
C LEU A 68 10.75 -3.77 11.10
N ILE A 69 10.96 -2.67 10.39
CA ILE A 69 9.98 -1.59 10.24
C ILE A 69 9.03 -1.97 9.10
N LEU A 70 7.96 -2.66 9.47
CA LEU A 70 7.01 -3.25 8.54
C LEU A 70 5.97 -2.22 8.07
N ASP A 71 6.08 -1.80 6.82
CA ASP A 71 5.05 -1.05 6.09
C ASP A 71 4.54 0.21 6.83
N ILE A 72 5.42 0.87 7.61
CA ILE A 72 5.12 2.15 8.27
C ILE A 72 5.26 3.28 7.25
N THR A 73 4.34 3.30 6.29
CA THR A 73 4.31 4.24 5.16
C THR A 73 3.07 5.13 5.20
N ASN A 74 3.09 6.23 4.47
CA ASN A 74 1.91 7.09 4.26
C ASN A 74 0.69 6.30 3.74
N ALA A 75 0.89 5.47 2.73
CA ALA A 75 -0.16 4.66 2.10
C ALA A 75 -0.85 3.71 3.10
N VAL A 76 -0.12 3.21 4.11
CA VAL A 76 -0.67 2.32 5.13
C VAL A 76 -1.25 3.10 6.31
N CYS A 77 -0.55 4.14 6.77
CA CYS A 77 -0.85 4.78 8.05
C CYS A 77 -1.83 5.95 7.95
N ASP A 78 -1.81 6.73 6.87
CA ASP A 78 -2.71 7.87 6.71
C ASP A 78 -4.21 7.48 6.82
N PRO A 79 -4.69 6.36 6.21
CA PRO A 79 -6.07 5.93 6.40
C PRO A 79 -6.33 5.23 7.75
N ARG A 80 -5.33 5.06 8.62
CA ARG A 80 -5.40 4.26 9.84
C ARG A 80 -4.94 5.08 11.06
N PRO A 81 -5.87 5.75 11.78
CA PRO A 81 -5.54 6.55 12.96
C PRO A 81 -4.75 5.79 14.03
N SER A 82 -5.03 4.49 14.19
CA SER A 82 -4.29 3.62 15.12
C SER A 82 -2.83 3.37 14.69
N CYS A 83 -2.53 3.34 13.38
CA CYS A 83 -1.14 3.31 12.93
C CYS A 83 -0.45 4.61 13.36
N VAL A 84 -1.03 5.77 12.99
CA VAL A 84 -0.45 7.09 13.28
C VAL A 84 -0.17 7.25 14.78
N ALA A 85 -1.12 6.86 15.62
CA ALA A 85 -0.98 6.90 17.09
C ALA A 85 0.17 6.01 17.63
N SER A 86 0.59 5.01 16.86
CA SER A 86 1.66 4.08 17.24
C SER A 86 3.04 4.51 16.75
N VAL A 87 3.14 5.42 15.77
CA VAL A 87 4.41 5.77 15.11
C VAL A 87 5.46 6.27 16.10
N SER A 88 5.09 7.07 17.11
CA SER A 88 6.04 7.56 18.12
C SER A 88 6.63 6.44 18.98
N LYS A 89 5.85 5.40 19.29
CA LYS A 89 6.33 4.21 20.01
C LYS A 89 7.28 3.39 19.15
N ILE A 90 6.99 3.30 17.84
CA ILE A 90 7.88 2.64 16.86
C ILE A 90 9.20 3.40 16.73
N ALA A 91 9.17 4.74 16.66
CA ALA A 91 10.37 5.57 16.63
C ALA A 91 11.25 5.36 17.87
N ASN A 92 10.65 5.24 19.06
CA ASN A 92 11.36 4.90 20.29
C ASN A 92 12.00 3.50 20.25
N LEU A 93 11.29 2.50 19.69
CA LEU A 93 11.84 1.15 19.51
C LEU A 93 12.99 1.16 18.49
N LEU A 94 12.84 1.89 17.38
CA LEU A 94 13.88 2.08 16.37
C LEU A 94 15.14 2.68 16.99
N LYS A 95 14.99 3.72 17.82
CA LYS A 95 16.12 4.31 18.53
C LYS A 95 16.84 3.26 19.40
N LYS A 96 16.09 2.50 20.22
CA LYS A 96 16.67 1.45 21.07
C LYS A 96 17.41 0.38 20.25
N ALA A 97 16.85 -0.04 19.12
CA ALA A 97 17.50 -0.99 18.23
C ALA A 97 18.82 -0.46 17.68
N ARG A 98 18.84 0.80 17.20
CA ARG A 98 20.06 1.44 16.69
C ARG A 98 21.11 1.65 17.78
N ASP A 99 20.71 2.11 18.96
CA ASP A 99 21.59 2.28 20.12
C ASP A 99 22.24 0.92 20.53
N ALA A 100 21.46 -0.16 20.46
CA ALA A 100 21.91 -1.52 20.74
C ALA A 100 22.62 -2.20 19.55
N LYS A 101 22.84 -1.50 18.42
CA LYS A 101 23.47 -2.06 17.21
C LYS A 101 22.72 -3.27 16.62
N VAL A 102 21.41 -3.34 16.84
CA VAL A 102 20.52 -4.32 16.19
C VAL A 102 20.35 -3.94 14.72
N THR A 103 20.36 -4.92 13.83
CA THR A 103 20.10 -4.71 12.40
C THR A 103 18.70 -4.15 12.20
N VAL A 104 18.57 -3.04 11.47
CA VAL A 104 17.27 -2.46 11.10
C VAL A 104 16.99 -2.79 9.64
N ILE A 105 15.82 -3.34 9.36
CA ILE A 105 15.34 -3.70 8.02
C ILE A 105 14.02 -2.98 7.80
N TYR A 106 13.80 -2.46 6.61
CA TYR A 106 12.53 -1.85 6.22
C TYR A 106 11.77 -2.77 5.28
N SER A 107 10.45 -2.68 5.30
CA SER A 107 9.63 -3.19 4.22
C SER A 107 8.83 -2.10 3.54
N LEU A 108 8.52 -2.37 2.28
CA LEU A 108 7.57 -1.59 1.50
C LEU A 108 6.48 -2.50 0.94
N THR A 109 5.30 -1.90 0.78
CA THR A 109 4.24 -2.48 -0.07
C THR A 109 4.56 -2.19 -1.54
N THR A 110 3.89 -2.88 -2.44
CA THR A 110 3.97 -2.61 -3.89
C THR A 110 3.12 -1.40 -4.32
N ALA A 111 2.54 -0.64 -3.39
CA ALA A 111 1.69 0.49 -3.70
C ALA A 111 2.53 1.67 -4.24
N ALA A 112 2.11 2.22 -5.40
CA ALA A 112 2.78 3.36 -6.01
C ALA A 112 2.75 4.58 -5.08
N GLY A 113 3.87 5.30 -4.98
CA GLY A 113 3.98 6.51 -4.15
C GLY A 113 4.00 6.25 -2.64
N SER A 114 4.11 4.98 -2.21
CA SER A 114 4.25 4.63 -0.79
C SER A 114 5.63 5.05 -0.27
N VAL A 115 5.67 5.97 0.69
CA VAL A 115 6.89 6.50 1.31
C VAL A 115 6.85 6.21 2.80
N VAL A 116 7.98 5.75 3.36
CA VAL A 116 8.14 5.53 4.80
C VAL A 116 7.88 6.85 5.56
N ARG A 117 7.13 6.77 6.66
CA ARG A 117 6.83 7.94 7.50
C ARG A 117 8.13 8.56 8.03
N THR A 118 8.21 9.89 8.03
CA THR A 118 9.44 10.65 8.32
C THR A 118 9.97 10.42 9.73
N GLU A 119 9.09 10.16 10.68
CA GLU A 119 9.41 9.88 12.08
C GLU A 119 10.20 8.59 12.27
N VAL A 120 10.16 7.68 11.29
CA VAL A 120 10.89 6.41 11.27
C VAL A 120 11.71 6.25 9.99
N ALA A 121 12.12 7.36 9.36
CA ALA A 121 12.81 7.34 8.07
C ALA A 121 14.04 6.39 8.08
N PRO A 122 14.27 5.63 6.99
CA PRO A 122 15.48 4.81 6.85
C PRO A 122 16.74 5.66 6.87
N GLN A 123 17.82 5.11 7.41
CA GLN A 123 19.19 5.62 7.28
C GLN A 123 19.88 5.01 6.05
N SER A 124 20.94 5.67 5.59
CA SER A 124 21.78 5.13 4.53
C SER A 124 22.32 3.74 4.89
N GLY A 125 22.09 2.76 4.03
CA GLY A 125 22.52 1.38 4.22
C GLY A 125 21.51 0.47 4.91
N ASP A 126 20.37 0.98 5.36
CA ASP A 126 19.30 0.11 5.87
C ASP A 126 18.71 -0.72 4.72
N PRO A 127 18.73 -2.07 4.79
CA PRO A 127 18.14 -2.92 3.76
C PRO A 127 16.62 -2.75 3.70
N THR A 128 16.07 -2.88 2.49
CA THR A 128 14.63 -2.80 2.24
C THR A 128 14.13 -4.02 1.47
N VAL A 129 13.00 -4.57 1.88
CA VAL A 129 12.29 -5.66 1.19
C VAL A 129 10.91 -5.18 0.72
N THR A 130 10.65 -5.26 -0.58
CA THR A 130 9.35 -4.89 -1.14
C THR A 130 8.54 -6.14 -1.46
N GLY A 131 7.30 -6.21 -0.98
CA GLY A 131 6.46 -7.39 -1.18
C GLY A 131 5.00 -7.17 -0.77
N ARG A 132 4.21 -8.25 -0.79
CA ARG A 132 2.82 -8.25 -0.30
C ARG A 132 2.79 -8.34 1.23
N ALA A 133 1.74 -8.91 1.82
CA ALA A 133 1.56 -8.95 3.28
C ALA A 133 2.69 -9.73 3.98
N ASP A 134 3.11 -10.83 3.37
CA ASP A 134 4.26 -11.59 3.83
C ASP A 134 5.55 -11.06 3.19
N LYS A 135 6.59 -10.83 4.01
CA LYS A 135 7.90 -10.33 3.57
C LYS A 135 8.99 -11.40 3.60
N PHE A 136 8.63 -12.66 3.86
CA PHE A 136 9.55 -13.77 4.02
C PHE A 136 9.51 -14.79 2.87
N PHE A 137 8.63 -14.60 1.88
CA PHE A 137 8.47 -15.44 0.68
C PHE A 137 8.64 -14.59 -0.57
#